data_AF-A0A9E6JN13-F1
#
_entry.id   AF-A0A9E6JN13-F1
#
_cell.length_a   1.000
_cell.length_b   1.000
_cell.length_c   1.000
_cell.angle_alpha   90.00
_cell.angle_beta   90.00
_cell.angle_gamma   90.00
#
_symmetry.space_group_name_H-M   'P 1'
#
loop_
_entity.id
_entity.type
_entity.pdbx_description
1 polymer ?
#
loop_
_entity_poly.entity_id
_entity_poly.type
_entity_poly.pdbx_seq_one_letter_code
_entity_poly.pdbx_strand_id
1 'polypeptide(L)'
;MSIFHQYQSRYESAGAEEMSLQDYLELCRKDPSAYASVAERLLSAIGEPELVDTRSVERLSRIFANKVVRIYPAFKEFYGMEEVIEGIVSYFRHAAQGLEEKKQIL
;
A
#
# COMPACT_ATOMS: atom_id res chain seq x y z
N MET A 1 20.69 33.75 -26.90
CA MET A 1 19.82 32.56 -27.00
C MET A 1 18.47 32.91 -26.41
N SER A 2 17.40 32.70 -27.19
CA SER A 2 16.04 33.16 -26.89
C SER A 2 15.44 32.46 -25.66
N ILE A 3 14.74 33.20 -24.81
CA ILE A 3 13.96 32.71 -23.64
C ILE A 3 13.08 31.49 -24.01
N PHE A 4 12.56 31.46 -25.24
CA PHE A 4 11.74 30.36 -25.75
C PHE A 4 12.52 29.03 -25.82
N HIS A 5 13.80 29.08 -26.19
CA HIS A 5 14.64 27.89 -26.30
C HIS A 5 14.97 27.29 -24.92
N GLN A 6 15.06 28.15 -23.90
CA GLN A 6 15.32 27.77 -22.51
C GLN A 6 14.07 27.21 -21.83
N TYR A 7 12.88 27.73 -22.16
CA TYR A 7 11.60 27.18 -21.72
C TYR A 7 11.34 25.80 -22.36
N GLN A 8 11.55 25.66 -23.67
CA GLN A 8 11.38 24.40 -24.38
C GLN A 8 12.31 23.31 -23.83
N SER A 9 13.59 23.63 -23.64
CA SER A 9 14.55 22.67 -23.07
C SER A 9 14.17 22.24 -21.65
N ARG A 10 13.64 23.15 -20.80
CA ARG A 10 13.11 22.81 -19.47
C ARG A 10 11.84 21.96 -19.52
N TYR A 11 10.97 22.20 -20.49
CA TYR A 11 9.76 21.41 -20.68
C TYR A 11 10.09 20.00 -21.17
N GLU A 12 11.03 19.87 -22.11
CA GLU A 12 11.53 18.58 -22.61
C GLU A 12 12.30 17.80 -21.54
N SER A 13 13.09 18.47 -20.70
CA SER A 13 13.78 17.83 -19.56
C SER A 13 12.89 17.58 -18.34
N ALA A 14 11.70 18.20 -18.28
CA ALA A 14 10.64 17.87 -17.33
C ALA A 14 9.64 16.85 -17.90
N GLY A 15 9.77 16.47 -19.18
CA GLY A 15 9.03 15.37 -19.77
C GLY A 15 9.40 14.08 -19.07
N ALA A 16 8.42 13.29 -18.67
CA ALA A 16 8.66 11.99 -18.08
C ALA A 16 9.57 11.18 -19.01
N GLU A 17 10.61 10.53 -18.47
CA GLU A 17 11.37 9.55 -19.25
C GLU A 17 10.40 8.42 -19.66
N GLU A 18 10.05 8.40 -20.94
CA GLU A 18 9.14 7.38 -21.48
C GLU A 18 9.88 6.04 -21.54
N MET A 19 9.55 5.14 -20.61
CA MET A 19 9.97 3.74 -20.70
C MET A 19 9.32 3.10 -21.93
N SER A 20 10.11 2.40 -22.76
CA SER A 20 9.54 1.70 -23.91
C SER A 20 8.62 0.57 -23.46
N LEU A 21 7.64 0.20 -24.31
CA LEU A 21 6.78 -0.96 -24.03
C LEU A 21 7.60 -2.24 -23.82
N GLN A 22 8.70 -2.41 -24.57
CA GLN A 22 9.55 -3.59 -24.45
C GLN A 22 10.26 -3.63 -23.10
N ASP A 23 10.81 -2.51 -22.65
CA ASP A 23 11.45 -2.40 -21.32
C ASP A 23 10.44 -2.65 -20.21
N TYR A 24 9.20 -2.14 -20.36
CA TYR A 24 8.12 -2.42 -19.42
C TYR A 24 7.78 -3.91 -19.34
N LEU A 25 7.64 -4.59 -20.49
CA LEU A 25 7.34 -6.02 -20.51
C LEU A 25 8.49 -6.86 -19.96
N GLU A 26 9.75 -6.44 -20.20
CA GLU A 26 10.92 -7.06 -19.57
C GLU A 26 10.93 -6.86 -18.06
N LEU A 27 10.53 -5.68 -17.57
CA LEU A 27 10.36 -5.41 -16.15
C LEU A 27 9.26 -6.28 -15.55
N CYS A 28 8.08 -6.35 -16.17
CA CYS A 28 6.97 -7.20 -15.72
C CYS A 28 7.34 -8.69 -15.65
N ARG A 29 8.27 -9.14 -16.51
CA ARG A 29 8.80 -10.52 -16.46
C ARG A 29 9.70 -10.76 -15.24
N LYS A 30 10.43 -9.74 -14.79
CA LYS A 30 11.37 -9.83 -13.67
C LYS A 30 10.71 -9.55 -12.32
N ASP A 31 9.76 -8.62 -12.31
CA ASP A 31 9.11 -8.12 -11.10
C ASP A 31 7.58 -8.03 -11.30
N PRO A 32 6.81 -8.96 -10.70
CA PRO A 32 5.36 -8.91 -10.69
C PRO A 32 4.78 -7.64 -10.06
N SER A 33 5.55 -6.95 -9.20
CA SER A 33 5.12 -5.69 -8.59
C SER A 33 4.96 -4.58 -9.63
N ALA A 34 5.58 -4.69 -10.80
CA ALA A 34 5.50 -3.70 -11.87
C ALA A 34 4.06 -3.45 -12.34
N TYR A 35 3.24 -4.51 -12.40
CA TYR A 35 1.83 -4.44 -12.81
C TYR A 35 0.86 -4.62 -11.64
N ALA A 36 1.36 -4.61 -10.39
CA ALA A 36 0.51 -4.70 -9.22
C ALA A 36 -0.43 -3.49 -9.10
N SER A 37 -1.68 -3.78 -8.74
CA SER A 37 -2.70 -2.79 -8.40
C SER A 37 -2.32 -1.97 -7.17
N VAL A 38 -2.96 -0.82 -6.99
CA VAL A 38 -2.77 0.04 -5.81
C VAL A 38 -3.02 -0.74 -4.52
N ALA A 39 -4.06 -1.57 -4.48
CA ALA A 39 -4.38 -2.39 -3.31
C ALA A 39 -3.28 -3.42 -2.99
N GLU A 40 -2.76 -4.12 -3.99
CA GLU A 40 -1.66 -5.08 -3.80
C GLU A 40 -0.38 -4.38 -3.30
N ARG A 41 -0.07 -3.20 -3.84
CA ARG A 41 1.08 -2.39 -3.38
C ARG A 41 0.92 -1.93 -1.94
N LEU A 42 -0.28 -1.47 -1.56
CA LEU A 42 -0.57 -1.04 -0.19
C LEU A 42 -0.49 -2.22 0.78
N LEU A 43 -1.02 -3.39 0.43
CA LEU A 43 -0.87 -4.60 1.25
C LEU A 43 0.60 -4.99 1.44
N SER A 44 1.39 -4.94 0.36
CA SER A 44 2.83 -5.19 0.43
C SER A 44 3.55 -4.19 1.35
N ALA A 45 3.17 -2.91 1.31
CA ALA A 45 3.74 -1.88 2.17
C ALA A 45 3.30 -2.01 3.64
N ILE A 46 2.05 -2.43 3.89
CA ILE A 46 1.51 -2.66 5.24
C ILE A 46 2.23 -3.86 5.91
N GLY A 47 2.49 -4.91 5.13
CA GLY A 47 3.15 -6.12 5.57
C GLY A 47 2.25 -7.09 6.32
N GLU A 48 2.87 -8.14 6.87
CA GLU A 48 2.17 -9.21 7.57
C GLU A 48 1.89 -8.85 9.05
N PRO A 49 0.72 -9.23 9.58
CA PRO A 49 0.37 -8.96 10.98
C PRO A 49 0.99 -9.97 11.95
N GLU A 50 1.33 -9.48 13.14
CA GLU A 50 1.54 -10.31 14.32
C GLU A 50 0.21 -10.53 15.05
N LEU A 51 -0.08 -11.77 15.44
CA LEU A 51 -1.26 -12.13 16.23
C LEU A 51 -0.95 -11.99 17.71
N VAL A 52 -1.61 -11.07 18.40
CA VAL A 52 -1.40 -10.81 19.82
C VAL A 52 -2.63 -11.22 20.62
N ASP A 53 -2.45 -12.17 21.55
CA ASP A 53 -3.48 -12.50 22.55
C ASP A 53 -3.47 -11.47 23.67
N THR A 54 -4.48 -10.59 23.67
CA THR A 54 -4.58 -9.48 24.62
C THR A 54 -4.86 -9.92 26.05
N ARG A 55 -5.27 -11.18 26.29
CA ARG A 55 -5.47 -11.74 27.65
C ARG A 55 -4.18 -11.77 28.46
N SER A 56 -3.06 -11.92 27.79
CA SER A 56 -1.73 -12.00 28.41
C SER A 56 -1.23 -10.66 28.94
N VAL A 57 -1.83 -9.54 28.51
CA VAL A 57 -1.41 -8.18 28.85
C VAL A 57 -2.59 -7.38 29.39
N GLU A 58 -2.57 -7.06 30.68
CA GLU A 58 -3.68 -6.40 31.38
C GLU A 58 -4.18 -5.12 30.68
N ARG A 59 -3.27 -4.29 30.16
CA ARG A 59 -3.63 -3.07 29.42
C ARG A 59 -4.40 -3.38 28.13
N LEU A 60 -3.92 -4.36 27.36
CA LEU A 60 -4.56 -4.74 26.08
C LEU A 60 -5.88 -5.49 26.32
N SER A 61 -5.94 -6.33 27.36
CA SER A 61 -7.15 -7.02 27.80
C SER A 61 -8.30 -6.04 28.03
N ARG A 62 -8.03 -4.92 28.71
CA ARG A 62 -9.03 -3.87 28.99
C ARG A 62 -9.46 -3.10 27.72
N ILE A 63 -8.54 -2.86 26.79
CA ILE A 63 -8.83 -2.11 25.56
C ILE A 63 -9.61 -2.98 24.56
N PHE A 64 -9.20 -4.23 24.38
CA PHE A 64 -9.72 -5.13 23.34
C PHE A 64 -10.61 -6.24 23.87
N ALA A 65 -11.03 -6.16 25.14
CA ALA A 65 -11.93 -7.12 25.77
C ALA A 65 -11.51 -8.59 25.57
N ASN A 66 -10.22 -8.90 25.80
CA ASN A 66 -9.66 -10.26 25.69
C ASN A 66 -9.72 -10.90 24.29
N LYS A 67 -9.87 -10.10 23.23
CA LYS A 67 -9.80 -10.55 21.84
C LYS A 67 -8.36 -10.79 21.40
N VAL A 68 -8.17 -11.62 20.37
CA VAL A 68 -6.90 -11.69 19.63
C VAL A 68 -6.92 -10.59 18.58
N VAL A 69 -5.88 -9.76 18.54
CA VAL A 69 -5.76 -8.64 17.61
C VAL A 69 -4.62 -8.85 16.63
N ARG A 70 -4.75 -8.28 15.43
CA ARG A 70 -3.71 -8.26 14.41
C ARG A 70 -2.97 -6.93 14.50
N ILE A 71 -1.67 -6.98 14.78
CA ILE A 71 -0.83 -5.79 14.84
C ILE A 71 0.08 -5.78 13.61
N TYR A 72 -0.06 -4.74 12.80
CA TYR A 72 0.73 -4.57 11.57
C TYR A 72 1.94 -3.66 11.83
N PRO A 73 3.15 -4.03 11.38
CA PRO A 73 4.38 -3.25 11.62
C PRO A 73 4.29 -1.81 11.11
N ALA A 74 3.62 -1.59 9.98
CA ALA A 74 3.39 -0.27 9.40
C ALA A 74 2.59 0.67 10.32
N PHE A 75 1.82 0.12 11.26
CA PHE A 75 0.95 0.87 12.17
C PHE A 75 1.36 0.74 13.64
N LYS A 76 2.62 0.39 13.95
CA LYS A 76 3.11 0.18 15.33
C LYS A 76 2.92 1.37 16.29
N GLU A 77 2.77 2.58 15.75
CA GLU A 77 2.58 3.82 16.52
C GLU A 77 1.10 4.19 16.71
N PHE A 78 0.18 3.42 16.12
CA PHE A 78 -1.25 3.59 16.26
C PHE A 78 -1.77 2.69 17.37
N TYR A 79 -2.10 3.30 18.51
CA TYR A 79 -2.58 2.58 19.69
C TYR A 79 -4.10 2.66 19.80
N GLY A 80 -4.76 1.52 20.02
CA GLY A 80 -6.22 1.45 20.19
C GLY A 80 -7.01 1.50 18.89
N MET A 81 -6.35 1.48 17.73
CA MET A 81 -6.97 1.51 16.41
C MET A 81 -6.87 0.18 15.64
N GLU A 82 -6.40 -0.88 16.30
CA GLU A 82 -6.04 -2.17 15.70
C GLU A 82 -7.24 -2.82 14.99
N GLU A 83 -8.45 -2.72 15.55
CA GLU A 83 -9.67 -3.22 14.90
C GLU A 83 -10.04 -2.41 13.63
N VAL A 84 -9.84 -1.09 13.66
CA VAL A 84 -10.10 -0.21 12.52
C VAL A 84 -9.09 -0.46 11.41
N ILE A 85 -7.81 -0.58 11.79
CA ILE A 85 -6.71 -0.93 10.88
C ILE A 85 -7.00 -2.27 10.24
N GLU A 86 -7.41 -3.29 11.00
CA GLU A 86 -7.79 -4.59 10.44
C GLU A 86 -8.92 -4.47 9.39
N GLY A 87 -9.92 -3.62 9.65
CA GLY A 87 -10.98 -3.32 8.68
C GLY A 87 -10.43 -2.72 7.38
N ILE A 88 -9.51 -1.76 7.48
CA ILE A 88 -8.83 -1.14 6.33
C ILE A 88 -7.99 -2.18 5.57
N VAL A 89 -7.22 -3.02 6.27
CA VAL A 89 -6.42 -4.07 5.62
C VAL A 89 -7.33 -5.09 4.94
N SER A 90 -8.44 -5.47 5.57
CA SER A 90 -9.43 -6.38 4.97
C SER A 90 -10.01 -5.80 3.68
N TYR A 91 -10.31 -4.50 3.67
CA TYR A 91 -10.79 -3.81 2.47
C TYR A 91 -9.76 -3.91 1.33
N PHE A 92 -8.48 -3.64 1.61
CA PHE A 92 -7.43 -3.79 0.59
C PHE A 92 -7.24 -5.24 0.14
N ARG A 93 -7.36 -6.23 1.05
CA ARG A 93 -7.33 -7.66 0.69
C ARG A 93 -8.43 -8.01 -0.30
N HIS A 94 -9.65 -7.53 -0.05
CA HIS A 94 -10.77 -7.77 -0.96
C HIS A 94 -10.57 -7.08 -2.31
N ALA A 95 -10.08 -5.83 -2.32
CA ALA A 95 -9.78 -5.10 -3.54
C ALA A 95 -8.69 -5.80 -4.38
N ALA A 96 -7.63 -6.30 -3.73
CA ALA A 96 -6.56 -7.07 -4.38
C ALA A 96 -7.08 -8.41 -4.97
N GLN A 97 -8.07 -9.04 -4.34
CA GLN A 97 -8.72 -10.25 -4.85
C GLN A 97 -9.69 -9.99 -6.01
N GLY A 98 -9.93 -8.72 -6.38
CA GLY A 98 -10.84 -8.36 -7.45
C GLY A 98 -12.32 -8.37 -7.06
N LEU A 99 -12.62 -8.25 -5.77
CA LEU A 99 -13.99 -8.12 -5.25
C LEU A 99 -14.55 -6.70 -5.48
N GLU A 100 -15.71 -6.39 -4.89
CA GLU A 100 -16.46 -5.15 -5.14
C GLU A 100 -15.65 -3.89 -4.80
N GLU A 101 -14.79 -3.99 -3.79
CA GLU A 101 -13.90 -2.94 -3.32
C GLU A 101 -12.93 -2.46 -4.42
N LYS A 102 -12.59 -3.30 -5.40
CA LYS A 102 -11.74 -2.92 -6.55
C LYS A 102 -12.34 -1.79 -7.39
N LYS A 103 -13.66 -1.62 -7.37
CA LYS A 103 -14.35 -0.60 -8.18
C LYS A 103 -14.26 0.80 -7.58
N GLN A 104 -13.85 0.91 -6.32
CA GLN A 104 -13.71 2.21 -5.68
C GLN A 104 -12.41 2.88 -6.14
N ILE A 105 -12.45 4.21 -6.25
CA ILE A 105 -11.26 4.99 -6.58
C ILE A 105 -10.39 5.02 -5.32
N LEU A 106 -9.17 4.48 -5.46
CA LEU A 106 -8.10 4.53 -4.46
C LEU A 106 -7.06 5.58 -4.84
#